data_AF-A0A936E9V0-F1
#
_entry.id   AF-A0A936E9V0-F1
#
_cell.length_a   1.000
_cell.length_b   1.000
_cell.length_c   1.000
_cell.angle_alpha   90.00
_cell.angle_beta   90.00
_cell.angle_gamma   90.00
#
_symmetry.space_group_name_H-M   'P 1'
#
loop_
_entity.id
_entity.type
_entity.pdbx_description
1 polymer ?
#
loop_
_entity_poly.entity_id
_entity_poly.type
_entity_poly.pdbx_seq_one_letter_code
_entity_poly.pdbx_strand_id
1 'polypeptide(L)'
;MKLALFILLFGAVLAVTLKAWPKMRRTAKVFIGLGLAGVLAVVAFVFLAFSPAREESAKHLARVDWLPIEARDVTYAKSDGFGWFTCYECSLPKEALDRMAQNEGWKLEPKIDVHTGLRMILGLPALKKTEYGEIDLVARAMFFEKRQPNGGGITVIYDLDAGRLFVHESHR
;
A
#
# COMPACT_ATOMS: atom_id res chain seq x y z
N MET A 1 12.76 -16.97 -17.33
CA MET A 1 12.55 -17.96 -18.42
C MET A 1 11.14 -17.96 -19.04
N LYS A 2 10.07 -17.65 -18.30
CA LYS A 2 8.67 -17.70 -18.83
C LYS A 2 8.27 -16.54 -19.77
N LEU A 3 8.84 -15.34 -19.59
CA LEU A 3 8.51 -14.16 -20.41
C LEU A 3 9.03 -14.24 -21.85
N ALA A 4 10.26 -14.73 -22.05
CA ALA A 4 10.87 -14.87 -23.37
C ALA A 4 10.12 -15.86 -24.27
N LEU A 5 9.67 -16.99 -23.69
CA LEU A 5 8.87 -17.98 -24.41
C LEU A 5 7.49 -17.43 -24.81
N PHE A 6 6.87 -16.62 -23.94
CA PHE A 6 5.60 -15.96 -24.22
C PHE A 6 5.71 -14.93 -25.36
N ILE A 7 6.78 -14.12 -25.35
CA ILE A 7 7.05 -13.14 -26.42
C ILE A 7 7.26 -13.85 -27.77
N LEU A 8 8.00 -14.96 -27.80
CA LEU A 8 8.24 -15.73 -29.03
C LEU A 8 6.96 -16.38 -29.57
N LEU A 9 6.14 -16.99 -28.71
CA LEU A 9 4.86 -17.58 -29.10
C LEU A 9 3.86 -16.53 -29.59
N PHE A 10 3.75 -15.39 -28.89
CA PHE A 10 2.90 -14.29 -29.31
C PHE A 10 3.35 -13.69 -30.65
N GLY A 11 4.65 -13.50 -30.84
CA GLY A 11 5.22 -13.02 -32.11
C GLY A 11 4.95 -13.96 -33.28
N ALA A 12 5.05 -15.27 -33.07
CA ALA A 12 4.75 -16.27 -34.11
C ALA A 12 3.26 -16.26 -34.50
N VAL A 13 2.35 -16.20 -33.52
CA VAL A 13 0.91 -16.10 -33.77
C VAL A 13 0.58 -14.80 -34.51
N LEU A 14 1.13 -13.66 -34.08
CA LEU A 14 0.91 -12.36 -34.72
C LEU A 14 1.38 -12.37 -36.19
N ALA A 15 2.56 -12.93 -36.47
CA ALA A 15 3.11 -13.03 -37.82
C ALA A 15 2.25 -13.88 -38.77
N VAL A 16 1.75 -15.03 -38.29
CA VAL A 16 0.85 -15.90 -39.06
C VAL A 16 -0.48 -15.18 -39.33
N THR A 17 -1.01 -14.48 -38.34
CA THR A 17 -2.29 -13.75 -38.44
C THR A 17 -2.21 -12.58 -39.42
N LEU A 18 -1.10 -11.81 -39.38
CA LEU A 18 -0.83 -10.72 -40.32
C LEU A 18 -0.65 -11.22 -41.77
N LYS A 19 0.00 -12.38 -41.96
CA LYS A 19 0.20 -12.98 -43.29
C LYS A 19 -1.12 -13.46 -43.92
N ALA A 20 -2.06 -13.96 -43.11
CA ALA A 20 -3.38 -14.38 -43.57
C ALA A 20 -4.36 -13.20 -43.78
N TRP A 21 -4.11 -12.06 -43.12
CA TRP A 21 -4.98 -10.88 -43.09
C TRP A 21 -5.55 -10.41 -44.43
N PRO A 22 -4.76 -10.23 -45.52
CA PRO A 22 -5.29 -9.75 -46.78
C PRO A 22 -6.34 -10.68 -47.41
N LYS A 23 -6.30 -11.99 -47.10
CA LYS A 23 -7.20 -13.01 -47.65
C LYS A 23 -8.47 -13.23 -46.83
N MET A 24 -8.64 -12.56 -45.68
CA MET A 24 -9.77 -12.78 -44.78
C MET A 24 -11.00 -11.95 -45.14
N ARG A 25 -12.18 -12.53 -44.90
CA ARG A 25 -13.48 -11.84 -44.95
C ARG A 25 -13.53 -10.71 -43.91
N ARG A 26 -14.28 -9.66 -44.21
CA ARG A 26 -14.37 -8.43 -43.39
C ARG A 26 -14.79 -8.71 -41.95
N THR A 27 -15.73 -9.63 -41.74
CA THR A 27 -16.19 -10.08 -40.41
C THR A 27 -15.09 -10.76 -39.60
N ALA A 28 -14.29 -11.65 -40.21
CA ALA A 28 -13.16 -12.30 -39.53
C ALA A 28 -12.09 -11.30 -39.08
N LYS A 29 -11.83 -10.26 -39.89
CA LYS A 29 -10.91 -9.16 -39.51
C LYS A 29 -11.38 -8.41 -38.26
N VAL A 30 -12.69 -8.16 -38.14
CA VAL A 30 -13.28 -7.48 -36.98
C VAL A 30 -13.12 -8.35 -35.72
N PHE A 31 -13.47 -9.64 -35.78
CA PHE A 31 -13.33 -10.53 -34.62
C PHE A 31 -11.88 -10.72 -34.17
N ILE A 32 -10.96 -10.90 -35.12
CA ILE A 32 -9.53 -11.03 -34.80
C ILE A 32 -8.97 -9.72 -34.25
N GLY A 33 -9.38 -8.57 -34.81
CA GLY A 33 -9.02 -7.25 -34.31
C GLY A 33 -9.48 -7.01 -32.87
N LEU A 34 -10.73 -7.37 -32.55
CA LEU A 34 -11.27 -7.30 -31.19
C LEU A 34 -10.54 -8.26 -30.24
N GLY A 35 -10.22 -9.47 -30.68
CA GLY A 35 -9.43 -10.42 -29.90
C GLY A 35 -8.03 -9.89 -29.59
N LEU A 36 -7.33 -9.31 -30.56
CA LEU A 36 -6.03 -8.67 -30.37
C LEU A 36 -6.10 -7.48 -29.42
N ALA A 37 -7.12 -6.62 -29.56
CA ALA A 37 -7.34 -5.51 -28.65
C ALA A 37 -7.59 -5.98 -27.21
N GLY A 38 -8.38 -7.05 -27.04
CA GLY A 38 -8.60 -7.67 -25.73
C GLY A 38 -7.33 -8.22 -25.11
N VAL A 39 -6.50 -8.93 -25.87
CA VAL A 39 -5.21 -9.45 -25.38
C VAL A 39 -4.27 -8.31 -25.01
N LEU A 40 -4.18 -7.26 -25.83
CA LEU A 40 -3.37 -6.07 -25.51
C LEU A 40 -3.85 -5.38 -24.24
N ALA A 41 -5.16 -5.27 -24.03
CA ALA A 41 -5.72 -4.70 -22.81
C ALA A 41 -5.34 -5.53 -21.57
N VAL A 42 -5.40 -6.86 -21.64
CA VAL A 42 -4.98 -7.74 -20.54
C VAL A 42 -3.48 -7.61 -20.26
N VAL A 43 -2.65 -7.59 -21.31
CA VAL A 43 -1.18 -7.42 -21.15
C VAL A 43 -0.86 -6.05 -20.54
N ALA A 44 -1.50 -4.98 -21.01
CA ALA A 44 -1.33 -3.64 -20.43
C ALA A 44 -1.79 -3.60 -18.97
N PHE A 45 -2.92 -4.23 -18.64
CA PHE A 45 -3.40 -4.34 -17.27
C PHE A 45 -2.40 -5.07 -16.37
N VAL A 46 -1.87 -6.22 -16.80
CA VAL A 46 -0.86 -6.97 -16.05
C VAL A 46 0.42 -6.13 -15.87
N PHE A 47 0.88 -5.46 -16.93
CA PHE A 47 2.07 -4.64 -16.83
C PHE A 47 1.89 -3.48 -15.84
N LEU A 48 0.74 -2.81 -15.85
CA LEU A 48 0.44 -1.72 -14.92
C LEU A 48 0.21 -2.21 -13.49
N ALA A 49 -0.54 -3.30 -13.32
CA ALA A 49 -0.84 -3.87 -12.00
C ALA A 49 0.40 -4.44 -11.31
N PHE A 50 1.36 -4.99 -12.07
CA PHE A 50 2.57 -5.61 -11.53
C PHE A 50 3.86 -4.84 -11.85
N SER A 51 3.73 -3.57 -12.25
CA SER A 51 4.90 -2.69 -12.33
C SER A 51 5.53 -2.56 -10.94
N PRO A 52 6.87 -2.51 -10.83
CA PRO A 52 7.53 -2.39 -9.54
C PRO A 52 7.03 -1.16 -8.83
N ALA A 53 6.46 -1.39 -7.64
CA ALA A 53 5.97 -0.33 -6.78
C ALA A 53 7.12 0.61 -6.42
N ARG A 54 6.87 1.91 -6.50
CA ARG A 54 7.84 2.89 -6.06
C ARG A 54 7.77 2.94 -4.53
N GLU A 55 8.78 2.39 -3.89
CA GLU A 55 8.92 2.50 -2.44
C GLU A 55 9.59 3.83 -2.08
N GLU A 56 9.01 4.53 -1.13
CA GLU A 56 9.53 5.76 -0.55
C GLU A 56 9.53 5.61 0.97
N SER A 57 10.67 5.93 1.59
CA SER A 57 10.77 5.91 3.06
C SER A 57 11.70 7.01 3.55
N ALA A 58 11.44 7.48 4.76
CA ALA A 58 12.31 8.41 5.46
C ALA A 58 12.16 8.21 6.97
N LYS A 59 13.19 8.58 7.74
CA LYS A 59 13.22 8.43 9.21
C LYS A 59 13.54 9.76 9.87
N HIS A 60 12.92 10.02 11.02
CA HIS A 60 13.17 11.18 11.88
C HIS A 60 13.11 12.53 11.15
N LEU A 61 12.19 12.67 10.19
CA LEU A 61 11.96 13.95 9.54
C LEU A 61 11.32 14.93 10.53
N ALA A 62 11.72 16.20 10.45
CA ALA A 62 11.09 17.24 11.25
C ALA A 62 9.61 17.43 10.90
N ARG A 63 9.25 17.26 9.62
CA ARG A 63 7.88 17.41 9.10
C ARG A 63 7.74 16.75 7.72
N VAL A 64 6.50 16.50 7.32
CA VAL A 64 6.07 16.17 5.95
C VAL A 64 4.81 16.98 5.63
N ASP A 65 4.52 17.21 4.35
CA ASP A 65 3.44 18.12 3.95
C ASP A 65 2.03 17.49 3.95
N TRP A 66 1.95 16.17 4.04
CA TRP A 66 0.69 15.40 4.08
C TRP A 66 0.21 15.08 5.51
N LEU A 67 0.95 15.51 6.54
CA LEU A 67 0.52 15.45 7.93
C LEU A 67 0.18 16.85 8.47
N PRO A 68 -0.61 16.94 9.56
CA PRO A 68 -0.82 18.20 10.27
C PRO A 68 0.50 18.88 10.64
N ILE A 69 0.51 20.22 10.69
CA ILE A 69 1.72 21.01 10.93
C ILE A 69 2.36 20.75 12.30
N GLU A 70 1.57 20.25 13.25
CA GLU A 70 1.99 19.87 14.59
C GLU A 70 2.74 18.53 14.63
N ALA A 71 2.68 17.73 13.56
CA ALA A 71 3.38 16.46 13.47
C ALA A 71 4.90 16.67 13.40
N ARG A 72 5.64 15.93 14.22
CA ARG A 72 7.11 15.98 14.32
C ARG A 72 7.69 14.58 14.45
N ASP A 73 9.01 14.46 14.28
CA ASP A 73 9.73 13.17 14.37
C ASP A 73 9.06 12.09 13.49
N VAL A 74 8.81 12.47 12.24
CA VAL A 74 8.04 11.66 11.30
C VAL A 74 8.95 10.60 10.69
N THR A 75 8.56 9.34 10.84
CA THR A 75 9.15 8.20 10.14
C THR A 75 8.06 7.53 9.33
N TYR A 76 8.30 7.27 8.04
CA TYR A 76 7.32 6.61 7.18
C TYR A 76 7.96 5.67 6.18
N ALA A 77 7.16 4.72 5.72
CA ALA A 77 7.38 3.90 4.55
C ALA A 77 6.07 3.82 3.77
N LYS A 78 6.11 4.10 2.48
CA LYS A 78 4.95 3.97 1.59
C LYS A 78 5.35 3.32 0.28
N SER A 79 4.41 2.62 -0.33
CA SER A 79 4.58 1.93 -1.59
C SER A 79 3.32 2.12 -2.42
N ASP A 80 3.47 2.55 -3.67
CA ASP A 80 2.36 2.83 -4.58
C ASP A 80 2.05 1.62 -5.49
N GLY A 81 0.85 1.59 -6.09
CA GLY A 81 0.47 0.57 -7.07
C GLY A 81 -0.46 -0.52 -6.53
N PHE A 82 -0.45 -1.70 -7.14
CA PHE A 82 -1.28 -2.81 -6.68
C PHE A 82 -0.72 -3.38 -5.37
N GLY A 83 -1.54 -3.43 -4.32
CA GLY A 83 -1.09 -3.82 -2.99
C GLY A 83 -0.38 -2.68 -2.23
N TRP A 84 -0.69 -1.42 -2.58
CA TRP A 84 -0.10 -0.24 -1.95
C TRP A 84 -0.25 -0.25 -0.42
N PHE A 85 0.68 0.40 0.25
CA PHE A 85 0.59 0.65 1.67
C PHE A 85 1.23 1.99 2.04
N THR A 86 0.78 2.53 3.16
CA THR A 86 1.36 3.67 3.85
C THR A 86 1.48 3.31 5.33
N CYS A 87 2.69 3.35 5.86
CA CYS A 87 2.96 3.14 7.27
C CYS A 87 3.76 4.33 7.79
N TYR A 88 3.34 4.90 8.92
CA TYR A 88 4.09 5.98 9.55
C TYR A 88 3.93 6.01 11.05
N GLU A 89 4.91 6.67 11.66
CA GLU A 89 4.93 7.00 13.07
C GLU A 89 5.39 8.45 13.24
N CYS A 90 4.73 9.22 14.12
CA CYS A 90 5.12 10.59 14.44
C CYS A 90 4.72 10.98 15.86
N SER A 91 5.36 12.01 16.39
CA SER A 91 4.86 12.74 17.55
C SER A 91 3.75 13.69 17.12
N LEU A 92 2.62 13.66 17.81
CA LEU A 92 1.46 14.50 17.50
C LEU A 92 0.73 14.86 18.80
N PRO A 93 0.41 16.14 19.06
CA PRO A 93 -0.42 16.52 20.21
C PRO A 93 -1.82 15.90 20.14
N LYS A 94 -2.41 15.59 21.29
CA LYS A 94 -3.73 14.95 21.37
C LYS A 94 -4.83 15.76 20.69
N GLU A 95 -4.77 17.09 20.78
CA GLU A 95 -5.74 17.98 20.15
C GLU A 95 -5.62 17.94 18.62
N ALA A 96 -4.40 17.77 18.10
CA ALA A 96 -4.17 17.61 16.66
C ALA A 96 -4.62 16.24 16.17
N LEU A 97 -4.41 15.18 16.96
CA LEU A 97 -5.00 13.86 16.71
C LEU A 97 -6.53 13.94 16.62
N ASP A 98 -7.18 14.63 17.56
CA ASP A 98 -8.65 14.70 17.59
C ASP A 98 -9.21 15.40 16.36
N ARG A 99 -8.58 16.47 15.89
CA ARG A 99 -8.92 17.12 14.61
C ARG A 99 -8.71 16.18 13.43
N MET A 100 -7.58 15.49 13.39
CA MET A 100 -7.27 14.54 12.32
C MET A 100 -8.29 13.39 12.28
N ALA A 101 -8.58 12.79 13.43
CA ALA A 101 -9.56 11.71 13.56
C ALA A 101 -10.97 12.15 13.14
N GLN A 102 -11.36 13.39 13.49
CA GLN A 102 -12.64 13.95 13.04
C GLN A 102 -12.70 14.13 11.53
N ASN A 103 -11.64 14.67 10.92
CA ASN A 103 -11.56 14.88 9.47
C ASN A 103 -11.57 13.56 8.70
N GLU A 104 -10.87 12.55 9.20
CA GLU A 104 -10.75 11.23 8.58
C GLU A 104 -11.91 10.28 8.95
N GLY A 105 -12.80 10.69 9.86
CA GLY A 105 -13.90 9.87 10.35
C GLY A 105 -13.46 8.67 11.20
N TRP A 106 -12.28 8.74 11.81
CA TRP A 106 -11.76 7.69 12.70
C TRP A 106 -12.47 7.75 14.05
N LYS A 107 -13.25 6.71 14.34
CA LYS A 107 -13.89 6.53 15.66
C LYS A 107 -12.90 5.89 16.61
N LEU A 108 -12.04 6.72 17.20
CA LEU A 108 -11.02 6.28 18.14
C LEU A 108 -11.64 5.82 19.46
N GLU A 109 -11.28 4.62 19.90
CA GLU A 109 -11.73 4.01 21.15
C GLU A 109 -10.53 3.77 22.09
N PRO A 110 -10.68 3.97 23.41
CA PRO A 110 -9.60 3.67 24.35
C PRO A 110 -9.34 2.15 24.39
N LYS A 111 -8.06 1.76 24.32
CA LYS A 111 -7.60 0.38 24.51
C LYS A 111 -6.34 0.34 25.38
N ILE A 112 -6.13 -0.81 26.01
CA ILE A 112 -4.92 -1.12 26.76
C ILE A 112 -4.14 -2.22 26.06
N ASP A 113 -2.83 -2.26 26.30
CA ASP A 113 -1.92 -3.31 25.84
C ASP A 113 -2.06 -3.62 24.33
N VAL A 114 -1.99 -2.56 23.52
CA VAL A 114 -2.12 -2.66 22.07
C VAL A 114 -0.75 -2.95 21.44
N HIS A 115 -0.66 -4.06 20.71
CA HIS A 115 0.50 -4.37 19.89
C HIS A 115 0.43 -3.63 18.55
N THR A 116 1.50 -2.91 18.17
CA THR A 116 1.53 -2.21 16.88
C THR A 116 2.14 -3.08 15.79
N GLY A 117 3.32 -3.68 16.04
CA GLY A 117 4.13 -4.38 15.03
C GLY A 117 4.61 -3.50 13.88
N LEU A 118 4.32 -2.19 13.91
CA LEU A 118 4.55 -1.26 12.81
C LEU A 118 6.01 -0.80 12.74
N ARG A 119 6.71 -0.79 13.88
CA ARG A 119 8.11 -0.34 13.93
C ARG A 119 9.05 -1.28 13.21
N MET A 120 8.71 -2.57 13.13
CA MET A 120 9.41 -3.53 12.28
C MET A 120 9.36 -3.13 10.79
N ILE A 121 8.18 -2.69 10.30
CA ILE A 121 8.01 -2.21 8.90
C ILE A 121 8.88 -0.98 8.65
N LEU A 122 8.94 -0.07 9.63
CA LEU A 122 9.72 1.16 9.56
C LEU A 122 11.23 0.94 9.82
N GLY A 123 11.66 -0.27 10.17
CA GLY A 123 13.03 -0.58 10.57
C GLY A 123 13.49 0.28 11.76
N LEU A 124 12.61 0.47 12.74
CA LEU A 124 12.85 1.17 14.00
C LEU A 124 13.03 0.14 15.14
N PRO A 125 13.79 0.47 16.20
CA PRO A 125 13.91 -0.41 17.37
C PRO A 125 12.55 -0.52 18.06
N ALA A 126 12.25 -1.65 18.70
CA ALA A 126 10.97 -1.84 19.37
C ALA A 126 10.72 -0.80 20.48
N LEU A 127 9.44 -0.57 20.81
CA LEU A 127 9.06 0.39 21.86
C LEU A 127 9.63 0.04 23.23
N LYS A 128 9.70 -1.24 23.57
CA LYS A 128 10.18 -1.72 24.87
C LYS A 128 11.11 -2.93 24.71
N LYS A 129 12.12 -2.99 25.58
CA LYS A 129 12.93 -4.20 25.79
C LYS A 129 12.49 -4.85 27.09
N THR A 130 12.22 -6.14 27.04
CA THR A 130 11.85 -6.97 28.18
C THR A 130 12.87 -8.10 28.34
N GLU A 131 12.82 -8.79 29.48
CA GLU A 131 13.63 -9.99 29.73
C GLU A 131 13.35 -11.12 28.71
N TYR A 132 12.16 -11.14 28.11
CA TYR A 132 11.74 -12.11 27.09
C TYR A 132 11.94 -11.62 25.65
N GLY A 133 12.48 -10.42 25.44
CA GLY A 133 12.75 -9.88 24.10
C GLY A 133 12.20 -8.47 23.86
N GLU A 134 12.21 -8.07 22.59
CA GLU A 134 11.77 -6.75 22.14
C GLU A 134 10.27 -6.78 21.79
N ILE A 135 9.49 -5.82 22.32
CA ILE A 135 8.04 -5.75 22.11
C ILE A 135 7.57 -4.35 21.68
N ASP A 136 6.66 -4.31 20.71
CA ASP A 136 5.96 -3.10 20.29
C ASP A 136 4.59 -3.01 20.97
N LEU A 137 4.61 -2.70 22.27
CA LEU A 137 3.42 -2.62 23.12
C LEU A 137 3.15 -1.20 23.59
N VAL A 138 1.98 -0.67 23.22
CA VAL A 138 1.43 0.59 23.74
C VAL A 138 0.50 0.27 24.90
N ALA A 139 0.84 0.74 26.10
CA ALA A 139 0.11 0.40 27.33
C ALA A 139 -1.29 1.04 27.37
N ARG A 140 -1.40 2.31 26.95
CA ARG A 140 -2.67 3.05 26.89
C ARG A 140 -2.78 3.74 25.54
N ALA A 141 -3.75 3.33 24.75
CA ALA A 141 -3.92 3.79 23.38
C ALA A 141 -5.31 4.38 23.12
N MET A 142 -5.38 5.35 22.23
CA MET A 142 -6.58 5.55 21.40
C MET A 142 -6.42 4.72 20.13
N PHE A 143 -7.41 3.92 19.80
CA PHE A 143 -7.32 2.89 18.77
C PHE A 143 -8.47 3.00 17.77
N PHE A 144 -8.16 2.85 16.48
CA PHE A 144 -9.15 2.67 15.43
C PHE A 144 -8.66 1.63 14.43
N GLU A 145 -9.58 0.78 13.98
CA GLU A 145 -9.30 -0.20 12.95
C GLU A 145 -10.50 -0.36 12.03
N LYS A 146 -10.23 -0.38 10.73
CA LYS A 146 -11.22 -0.71 9.71
C LYS A 146 -10.59 -1.64 8.69
N ARG A 147 -11.09 -2.88 8.64
CA ARG A 147 -10.66 -3.89 7.67
C ARG A 147 -11.50 -3.86 6.42
N GLN A 148 -10.86 -4.12 5.29
CA GLN A 148 -11.52 -4.32 4.01
C GLN A 148 -11.57 -5.83 3.66
N PRO A 149 -12.54 -6.28 2.84
CA PRO A 149 -12.67 -7.70 2.46
C PRO A 149 -11.45 -8.30 1.76
N ASN A 150 -10.64 -7.47 1.12
CA ASN A 150 -9.39 -7.87 0.46
C ASN A 150 -8.23 -8.12 1.44
N GLY A 151 -8.45 -7.97 2.76
CA GLY A 151 -7.41 -8.12 3.78
C GLY A 151 -6.58 -6.86 4.04
N GLY A 152 -6.82 -5.79 3.28
CA GLY A 152 -6.30 -4.46 3.55
C GLY A 152 -7.10 -3.74 4.64
N GLY A 153 -6.91 -2.42 4.72
CA GLY A 153 -7.57 -1.56 5.68
C GLY A 153 -6.62 -0.61 6.37
N ILE A 154 -7.12 0.02 7.42
CA ILE A 154 -6.41 1.00 8.22
C ILE A 154 -6.40 0.59 9.69
N THR A 155 -5.25 0.78 10.33
CA THR A 155 -5.06 0.68 11.77
C THR A 155 -4.39 1.95 12.26
N VAL A 156 -4.99 2.58 13.26
CA VAL A 156 -4.52 3.80 13.91
C VAL A 156 -4.36 3.51 15.39
N ILE A 157 -3.19 3.79 15.92
CA ILE A 157 -2.85 3.60 17.33
C ILE A 157 -2.20 4.90 17.79
N TYR A 158 -2.71 5.48 18.86
CA TYR A 158 -2.11 6.67 19.46
C TYR A 158 -1.76 6.37 20.91
N ASP A 159 -0.46 6.39 21.22
CA ASP A 159 0.07 6.22 22.56
C ASP A 159 -0.19 7.49 23.39
N LEU A 160 -1.05 7.34 24.40
CA LEU A 160 -1.45 8.42 25.30
C LEU A 160 -0.32 8.87 26.22
N ASP A 161 0.65 8.00 26.49
CA ASP A 161 1.75 8.27 27.41
C ASP A 161 2.91 8.97 26.68
N ALA A 162 3.20 8.56 25.46
CA ALA A 162 4.28 9.11 24.65
C ALA A 162 3.86 10.25 23.71
N GLY A 163 2.56 10.44 23.48
CA GLY A 163 2.06 11.38 22.46
C GLY A 163 2.50 10.99 21.05
N ARG A 164 2.51 9.68 20.76
CA ARG A 164 2.97 9.13 19.48
C ARG A 164 1.83 8.46 18.73
N LEU A 165 1.69 8.85 17.47
CA LEU A 165 0.74 8.29 16.52
C LEU A 165 1.44 7.24 15.67
N PHE A 166 0.80 6.09 15.49
CA PHE A 166 1.21 5.01 14.60
C PHE A 166 0.03 4.71 13.67
N VAL A 167 0.30 4.71 12.36
CA VAL A 167 -0.72 4.42 11.35
C VAL A 167 -0.18 3.44 10.34
N HIS A 168 -1.03 2.48 9.98
CA HIS A 168 -0.80 1.58 8.86
C HIS A 168 -2.07 1.47 8.05
N GLU A 169 -1.98 1.89 6.80
CA GLU A 169 -3.02 1.80 5.81
C GLU A 169 -2.54 0.98 4.62
N SER A 170 -3.37 0.09 4.10
CA SER A 170 -2.98 -0.78 3.00
C SER A 170 -4.16 -1.24 2.17
N HIS A 171 -3.87 -1.56 0.92
CA HIS A 171 -4.68 -2.40 0.06
C HIS A 171 -3.99 -3.75 -0.10
N ARG A 172 -4.74 -4.85 -0.08
CA ARG A 172 -4.22 -6.20 -0.36
C ARG A 172 -4.97 -6.86 -1.51
#